data_AF-A0A1W1CDL3-F1
#
_entry.id   AF-A0A1W1CDL3-F1
#
_cell.length_a   1.000
_cell.length_b   1.000
_cell.length_c   1.000
_cell.angle_alpha   90.00
_cell.angle_beta   90.00
_cell.angle_gamma   90.00
#
_symmetry.space_group_name_H-M   'P 1'
#
loop_
_entity.id
_entity.type
_entity.pdbx_description
1 polymer ?
#
loop_
_entity_poly.entity_id
_entity_poly.type
_entity_poly.pdbx_seq_one_letter_code
_entity_poly.pdbx_strand_id
1 'polypeptide(L)'
;MNKIYLIILITLSSLFANENTHKNTKTTPEFGIYITSLNELNTKKGSFDVIFWTWFLYNNKDYHPHKTVDITNLKSMQSFYELEAEEKENIKDENSLSKIWQTQKFKTTILHNWNLTEYPFDSHQLKIKFEDADFDYSQLTFTLDQENSKISKDLKLDGWIIEKLELIERENIMETTFGDPAIQGSHSSYSEVTAIISITRDGLRSFINIFAPIYLAFFLSWLGYFIKEAYTMKMTLFLSSIFMLIGNKNIIDSTTPISSDITLLDKVQFRINTNNAKK
;
A
#
# COMPACT_ATOMS: atom_id res chain seq x y z
N MET A 1 -51.36 31.66 -66.58
CA MET A 1 -49.92 31.76 -66.27
C MET A 1 -49.78 32.36 -64.87
N ASN A 2 -49.86 31.54 -63.81
CA ASN A 2 -48.80 30.78 -63.13
C ASN A 2 -47.88 31.61 -62.21
N LYS A 3 -48.12 31.43 -60.90
CA LYS A 3 -47.16 31.12 -59.82
C LYS A 3 -45.97 32.06 -59.60
N ILE A 4 -46.09 32.99 -58.64
CA ILE A 4 -44.99 33.42 -57.74
C ILE A 4 -45.58 33.51 -56.32
N TYR A 5 -45.59 32.37 -55.63
CA TYR A 5 -45.55 32.23 -54.18
C TYR A 5 -44.48 31.17 -53.94
N LEU A 6 -43.74 31.27 -52.83
CA LEU A 6 -42.70 30.33 -52.38
C LEU A 6 -41.25 30.73 -52.71
N ILE A 7 -40.77 31.83 -52.10
CA ILE A 7 -39.34 31.96 -51.79
C ILE A 7 -39.19 32.29 -50.30
N ILE A 8 -38.92 31.20 -49.56
CA ILE A 8 -37.91 31.12 -48.50
C ILE A 8 -38.29 31.75 -47.16
N LEU A 9 -39.16 31.02 -46.49
CA LEU A 9 -39.37 30.92 -45.05
C LEU A 9 -38.18 30.18 -44.38
N ILE A 10 -36.93 30.62 -44.57
CA ILE A 10 -35.72 29.96 -44.01
C ILE A 10 -34.73 31.01 -43.45
N THR A 11 -35.18 31.88 -42.57
CA THR A 11 -34.28 32.77 -41.79
C THR A 11 -34.63 32.86 -40.31
N LEU A 12 -35.46 31.94 -39.79
CA LEU A 12 -35.93 32.00 -38.40
C LEU A 12 -35.84 30.64 -37.66
N SER A 13 -34.77 29.87 -37.91
CA SER A 13 -34.53 28.60 -37.21
C SER A 13 -33.09 28.38 -36.72
N SER A 14 -32.20 29.36 -36.82
CA SER A 14 -30.80 29.22 -36.38
C SER A 14 -30.49 29.83 -34.99
N LEU A 15 -31.50 30.20 -34.21
CA LEU A 15 -31.30 30.83 -32.88
C LEU A 15 -31.62 29.92 -31.68
N PHE A 16 -31.83 28.61 -31.90
CA PHE A 16 -31.88 27.62 -30.83
C PHE A 16 -30.83 26.53 -31.04
N ALA A 17 -29.57 26.92 -31.20
CA ALA A 17 -28.48 26.07 -30.72
C ALA A 17 -28.42 26.28 -29.20
N ASN A 18 -29.20 25.47 -28.47
CA ASN A 18 -29.02 25.35 -27.03
C ASN A 18 -27.65 24.69 -26.86
N GLU A 19 -26.61 25.48 -26.65
CA GLU A 19 -25.38 24.98 -26.06
C GLU A 19 -25.78 24.45 -24.69
N ASN A 20 -26.06 23.15 -24.62
CA ASN A 20 -26.03 22.41 -23.38
C ASN A 20 -24.56 22.46 -22.93
N THR A 21 -24.15 23.56 -22.31
CA THR A 21 -23.00 23.58 -21.43
C THR A 21 -23.40 22.67 -20.28
N HIS A 22 -23.18 21.36 -20.43
CA HIS A 22 -23.04 20.47 -19.31
C HIS A 22 -21.93 21.07 -18.48
N LYS A 23 -22.32 21.84 -17.45
CA LYS A 23 -21.43 22.30 -16.41
C LYS A 23 -20.89 21.00 -15.84
N ASN A 24 -19.67 20.65 -16.23
CA ASN A 24 -19.04 19.37 -15.92
C ASN A 24 -18.74 19.41 -14.42
N THR A 25 -19.76 19.16 -13.61
CA THR A 25 -19.66 19.19 -12.15
C THR A 25 -18.90 17.94 -11.77
N LYS A 26 -17.62 18.13 -11.46
CA LYS A 26 -16.73 17.12 -10.90
C LYS A 26 -17.46 16.30 -9.84
N THR A 27 -17.49 14.98 -10.01
CA THR A 27 -18.12 14.05 -9.08
C THR A 27 -17.17 13.79 -7.92
N THR A 28 -17.69 13.75 -6.69
CA THR A 28 -16.87 13.57 -5.49
C THR A 28 -17.38 12.41 -4.64
N PRO A 29 -17.19 11.16 -5.07
CA PRO A 29 -17.57 10.01 -4.26
C PRO A 29 -16.73 9.96 -2.98
N GLU A 30 -17.35 9.64 -1.85
CA GLU A 30 -16.65 9.42 -0.60
C GLU A 30 -16.18 7.97 -0.52
N PHE A 31 -14.93 7.76 -0.10
CA PHE A 31 -14.28 6.47 0.05
C PHE A 31 -13.93 6.20 1.51
N GLY A 32 -14.15 4.97 1.96
CA GLY A 32 -13.62 4.50 3.23
C GLY A 32 -13.15 3.04 3.18
N ILE A 33 -12.36 2.66 4.19
CA ILE A 33 -11.75 1.34 4.29
C ILE A 33 -11.74 0.80 5.73
N TYR A 34 -11.98 -0.49 5.88
CA TYR A 34 -11.85 -1.20 7.15
C TYR A 34 -10.94 -2.41 7.04
N ILE A 35 -9.75 -2.34 7.64
CA ILE A 35 -8.76 -3.41 7.61
C ILE A 35 -9.11 -4.47 8.65
N THR A 36 -9.40 -5.68 8.20
CA THR A 36 -9.79 -6.80 9.08
C THR A 36 -8.66 -7.75 9.40
N SER A 37 -7.69 -7.88 8.50
CA SER A 37 -6.57 -8.81 8.66
C SER A 37 -5.35 -8.33 7.89
N LEU A 38 -4.17 -8.56 8.47
CA LEU A 38 -2.87 -8.28 7.87
C LEU A 38 -1.97 -9.48 8.18
N ASN A 39 -1.47 -10.17 7.16
CA ASN A 39 -0.71 -11.42 7.32
C ASN A 39 0.46 -11.47 6.33
N GLU A 40 1.28 -12.52 6.48
CA GLU A 40 2.33 -12.90 5.53
C GLU A 40 3.18 -11.71 5.03
N LEU A 41 3.76 -10.94 5.96
CA LEU A 41 4.72 -9.89 5.63
C LEU A 41 5.97 -10.51 4.99
N ASN A 42 5.94 -10.65 3.68
CA ASN A 42 6.92 -11.38 2.92
C ASN A 42 7.99 -10.43 2.39
N THR A 43 8.97 -10.21 3.26
CA THR A 43 10.10 -9.34 3.00
C THR A 43 11.02 -9.85 1.88
N LYS A 44 11.01 -11.15 1.59
CA LYS A 44 11.75 -11.75 0.45
C LYS A 44 11.03 -11.57 -0.88
N LYS A 45 9.70 -11.72 -0.90
CA LYS A 45 8.88 -11.62 -2.11
C LYS A 45 8.36 -10.20 -2.39
N GLY A 46 8.68 -9.23 -1.51
CA GLY A 46 8.24 -7.84 -1.66
C GLY A 46 6.72 -7.68 -1.59
N SER A 47 6.06 -8.35 -0.65
CA SER A 47 4.59 -8.27 -0.55
C SER A 47 4.05 -8.52 0.85
N PHE A 48 2.78 -8.18 1.06
CA PHE A 48 2.00 -8.54 2.24
C PHE A 48 0.57 -8.94 1.86
N ASP A 49 -0.04 -9.79 2.69
CA ASP A 49 -1.43 -10.19 2.52
C ASP A 49 -2.34 -9.36 3.42
N VAL A 50 -3.50 -8.96 2.89
CA VAL A 50 -4.45 -8.12 3.62
C VAL A 50 -5.89 -8.49 3.26
N ILE A 51 -6.77 -8.39 4.26
CA ILE A 51 -8.22 -8.50 4.09
C ILE A 51 -8.86 -7.21 4.58
N PHE A 52 -9.64 -6.56 3.73
CA PHE A 52 -10.30 -5.31 4.07
C PHE A 52 -11.66 -5.18 3.39
N TRP A 53 -12.52 -4.36 3.98
CA TRP A 53 -13.72 -3.83 3.34
C TRP A 53 -13.44 -2.44 2.80
N THR A 54 -13.99 -2.09 1.65
CA THR A 54 -14.13 -0.70 1.22
C THR A 54 -15.60 -0.34 1.12
N TRP A 55 -15.89 0.95 1.21
CA TRP A 55 -17.19 1.48 0.86
C TRP A 55 -17.07 2.77 0.08
N PHE A 56 -18.11 3.01 -0.72
CA PHE A 56 -18.30 4.24 -1.47
C PHE A 56 -19.65 4.84 -1.14
N LEU A 57 -19.70 6.17 -1.04
CA LEU A 57 -20.94 6.93 -0.92
C LEU A 57 -20.97 8.01 -2.00
N TYR A 58 -21.93 7.93 -2.92
CA TYR A 58 -21.97 8.76 -4.13
C TYR A 58 -23.40 9.04 -4.57
N ASN A 59 -23.61 9.99 -5.48
CA ASN A 59 -24.95 10.44 -5.92
C ASN A 59 -25.25 10.15 -7.39
N ASN A 60 -24.23 9.86 -8.21
CA ASN A 60 -24.40 9.52 -9.62
C ASN A 60 -24.76 8.03 -9.78
N LYS A 61 -25.98 7.73 -10.27
CA LYS A 61 -26.44 6.34 -10.48
C LYS A 61 -25.68 5.58 -11.57
N ASP A 62 -25.08 6.30 -12.51
CA ASP A 62 -24.28 5.72 -13.60
C ASP A 62 -22.82 5.45 -13.18
N TYR A 63 -22.42 5.92 -11.99
CA TYR A 63 -21.11 5.62 -11.43
C TYR A 63 -21.12 4.26 -10.73
N HIS A 64 -20.20 3.39 -11.09
CA HIS A 64 -20.10 2.03 -10.57
C HIS A 64 -18.67 1.76 -10.07
N PRO A 65 -18.32 2.18 -8.83
CA PRO A 65 -16.94 2.13 -8.36
C PRO A 65 -16.37 0.70 -8.30
N HIS A 66 -17.22 -0.32 -8.19
CA HIS A 66 -16.77 -1.71 -8.24
C HIS A 66 -16.23 -2.16 -9.61
N LYS A 67 -16.49 -1.39 -10.67
CA LYS A 67 -16.03 -1.66 -12.04
C LYS A 67 -14.87 -0.76 -12.45
N THR A 68 -14.81 0.46 -11.91
CA THR A 68 -13.87 1.50 -12.34
C THR A 68 -12.70 1.67 -11.38
N VAL A 69 -12.86 1.34 -10.09
CA VAL A 69 -11.79 1.51 -9.10
C VAL A 69 -10.91 0.27 -9.04
N ASP A 70 -9.63 0.49 -9.35
CA ASP A 70 -8.59 -0.52 -9.36
C ASP A 70 -7.65 -0.39 -8.15
N ILE A 71 -7.03 -1.51 -7.76
CA ILE A 71 -5.93 -1.53 -6.79
C ILE A 71 -4.60 -1.53 -7.56
N THR A 72 -3.94 -0.37 -7.64
CA THR A 72 -2.82 -0.17 -8.59
C THR A 72 -1.53 -0.90 -8.21
N ASN A 73 -1.33 -1.20 -6.92
CA ASN A 73 -0.15 -1.93 -6.43
C ASN A 73 -0.45 -3.40 -6.06
N LEU A 74 -1.44 -3.99 -6.74
CA LEU A 74 -1.85 -5.38 -6.56
C LEU A 74 -0.77 -6.35 -7.07
N LYS A 75 -0.42 -7.36 -6.26
CA LYS A 75 0.39 -8.50 -6.70
C LYS A 75 -0.47 -9.65 -7.21
N SER A 76 -1.51 -9.96 -6.45
CA SER A 76 -2.46 -11.03 -6.76
C SER A 76 -3.71 -10.88 -5.91
N MET A 77 -4.85 -11.26 -6.46
CA MET A 77 -6.12 -11.28 -5.75
C MET A 77 -6.61 -12.72 -5.65
N GLN A 78 -6.92 -13.19 -4.44
CA GLN A 78 -7.39 -14.56 -4.24
C GLN A 78 -8.92 -14.69 -4.35
N SER A 79 -9.68 -13.63 -4.05
CA SER A 79 -11.15 -13.65 -4.10
C SER A 79 -11.77 -12.26 -3.92
N PHE A 80 -12.84 -11.99 -4.67
CA PHE A 80 -13.89 -11.04 -4.28
C PHE A 80 -14.81 -11.78 -3.33
N TYR A 81 -14.81 -11.38 -2.06
CA TYR A 81 -15.86 -11.83 -1.15
C TYR A 81 -16.91 -10.72 -1.19
N GLU A 82 -18.07 -10.99 -1.76
CA GLU A 82 -19.28 -10.20 -1.49
C GLU A 82 -19.27 -8.75 -2.01
N LEU A 83 -19.95 -8.53 -3.13
CA LEU A 83 -20.44 -7.20 -3.50
C LEU A 83 -21.81 -7.03 -2.84
N GLU A 84 -21.88 -6.25 -1.76
CA GLU A 84 -23.14 -5.76 -1.22
C GLU A 84 -23.29 -4.30 -1.66
N ALA A 85 -23.94 -4.12 -2.82
CA ALA A 85 -24.45 -2.83 -3.24
C ALA A 85 -25.86 -2.68 -2.66
N GLU A 86 -25.99 -2.03 -1.51
CA GLU A 86 -27.28 -1.71 -0.93
C GLU A 86 -27.64 -0.27 -1.34
N GLU A 87 -28.51 -0.12 -2.35
CA GLU A 87 -29.00 1.21 -2.75
C GLU A 87 -29.90 1.75 -1.63
N LYS A 88 -29.29 2.40 -0.64
CA LYS A 88 -30.02 3.15 0.38
C LYS A 88 -30.47 4.47 -0.24
N GLU A 89 -31.55 4.44 -1.04
CA GLU A 89 -32.12 5.59 -1.75
C GLU A 89 -32.53 6.79 -0.85
N ASN A 90 -32.29 6.77 0.46
CA ASN A 90 -32.72 7.81 1.39
C ASN A 90 -31.68 8.18 2.46
N ILE A 91 -30.37 8.15 2.18
CA ILE A 91 -29.43 8.95 2.98
C ILE A 91 -29.57 10.41 2.53
N LYS A 92 -30.54 11.12 3.09
CA LYS A 92 -30.69 12.55 2.87
C LYS A 92 -29.62 13.27 3.69
N ASP A 93 -28.65 13.86 3.00
CA ASP A 93 -27.83 14.92 3.58
C ASP A 93 -28.64 16.22 3.72
N GLU A 94 -28.08 17.23 4.39
CA GLU A 94 -28.68 18.56 4.55
C GLU A 94 -29.24 19.16 3.23
N ASN A 95 -28.69 18.74 2.09
CA ASN A 95 -29.09 19.16 0.73
C ASN A 95 -30.15 18.27 0.05
N SER A 96 -30.71 17.25 0.71
CA SER A 96 -31.79 16.38 0.20
C SER A 96 -31.49 15.58 -1.09
N LEU A 97 -30.22 15.34 -1.43
CA LEU A 97 -29.83 14.45 -2.53
C LEU A 97 -29.78 13.00 -2.05
N SER A 98 -30.34 12.07 -2.82
CA SER A 98 -30.20 10.63 -2.57
C SER A 98 -28.75 10.20 -2.81
N LYS A 99 -28.14 9.53 -1.83
CA LYS A 99 -26.82 8.91 -1.98
C LYS A 99 -26.95 7.39 -2.09
N ILE A 100 -26.12 6.78 -2.91
CA ILE A 100 -25.93 5.34 -3.08
C ILE A 100 -24.75 4.93 -2.22
N TRP A 101 -24.94 3.88 -1.43
CA TRP A 101 -23.90 3.27 -0.62
C TRP A 101 -23.54 1.91 -1.20
N GLN A 102 -22.25 1.66 -1.40
CA GLN A 102 -21.77 0.39 -1.95
C GLN A 102 -20.60 -0.11 -1.12
N THR A 103 -20.57 -1.40 -0.79
CA THR A 103 -19.47 -2.01 -0.05
C THR A 103 -18.89 -3.21 -0.77
N GLN A 104 -17.61 -3.49 -0.53
CA GLN A 104 -16.89 -4.60 -1.15
C GLN A 104 -15.84 -5.15 -0.18
N LYS A 105 -15.68 -6.48 -0.12
CA LYS A 105 -14.58 -7.11 0.64
C LYS A 105 -13.51 -7.70 -0.27
N PHE A 106 -12.27 -7.44 0.09
CA PHE A 106 -11.09 -7.85 -0.65
C PHE A 106 -10.25 -8.79 0.20
N LYS A 107 -9.79 -9.89 -0.41
CA LYS A 107 -8.65 -10.69 0.09
C LYS A 107 -7.55 -10.66 -0.96
N THR A 108 -6.47 -9.97 -0.65
CA THR A 108 -5.47 -9.59 -1.65
C THR A 108 -4.04 -9.65 -1.11
N THR A 109 -3.09 -9.81 -2.02
CA THR A 109 -1.66 -9.65 -1.79
C THR A 109 -1.19 -8.37 -2.48
N ILE A 110 -0.54 -7.49 -1.72
CA ILE A 110 -0.13 -6.15 -2.16
C ILE A 110 1.39 -6.10 -2.30
N LEU A 111 1.88 -5.45 -3.36
CA LEU A 111 3.31 -5.19 -3.56
C LEU A 111 3.82 -4.17 -2.56
N HIS A 112 4.95 -4.48 -1.94
CA HIS A 112 5.61 -3.60 -0.99
C HIS A 112 7.13 -3.76 -1.02
N ASN A 113 7.83 -2.64 -1.15
CA ASN A 113 9.29 -2.59 -1.13
C ASN A 113 9.76 -2.34 0.30
N TRP A 114 10.43 -3.34 0.87
CA TRP A 114 10.89 -3.30 2.25
C TRP A 114 12.26 -2.61 2.36
N ASN A 115 12.36 -1.58 3.18
CA ASN A 115 13.65 -1.00 3.57
C ASN A 115 14.15 -1.64 4.88
N LEU A 116 15.20 -2.46 4.79
CA LEU A 116 15.69 -3.27 5.91
C LEU A 116 16.99 -2.74 6.51
N THR A 117 17.39 -1.51 6.14
CA THR A 117 18.62 -0.87 6.63
C THR A 117 18.68 -0.80 8.16
N GLU A 118 17.53 -0.69 8.82
CA GLU A 118 17.41 -0.63 10.29
C GLU A 118 17.03 -1.97 10.95
N TYR A 119 16.97 -3.07 10.18
CA TYR A 119 16.65 -4.38 10.74
C TYR A 119 17.58 -4.74 11.93
N PRO A 120 17.05 -5.23 13.07
CA PRO A 120 15.66 -5.66 13.33
C PRO A 120 14.76 -4.60 13.99
N PHE A 121 15.05 -3.31 13.89
CA PHE A 121 14.27 -2.21 14.49
C PHE A 121 13.57 -1.34 13.44
N ASP A 122 13.34 -1.92 12.26
CA ASP A 122 12.76 -1.26 11.11
C ASP A 122 11.26 -0.92 11.29
N SER A 123 10.86 0.20 10.67
CA SER A 123 9.47 0.66 10.59
C SER A 123 9.06 0.80 9.12
N HIS A 124 7.79 0.49 8.82
CA HIS A 124 7.28 0.48 7.46
C HIS A 124 5.91 1.13 7.33
N GLN A 125 5.64 1.64 6.14
CA GLN A 125 4.33 2.12 5.73
C GLN A 125 3.77 1.18 4.67
N LEU A 126 2.86 0.31 5.07
CA LEU A 126 2.16 -0.56 4.13
C LEU A 126 1.10 0.26 3.41
N LYS A 127 1.15 0.29 2.09
CA LYS A 127 0.30 1.13 1.24
C LYS A 127 -0.62 0.26 0.42
N ILE A 128 -1.90 0.57 0.41
CA ILE A 128 -2.90 0.02 -0.51
C ILE A 128 -3.41 1.19 -1.33
N LYS A 129 -3.20 1.16 -2.64
CA LYS A 129 -3.50 2.27 -3.54
C LYS A 129 -4.74 1.93 -4.36
N PHE A 130 -5.71 2.83 -4.35
CA PHE A 130 -6.96 2.75 -5.09
C PHE A 130 -7.00 3.91 -6.06
N GLU A 131 -7.39 3.67 -7.31
CA GLU A 131 -7.50 4.70 -8.33
C GLU A 131 -8.73 4.42 -9.19
N ASP A 132 -9.46 5.46 -9.60
CA ASP A 132 -10.49 5.30 -10.62
C ASP A 132 -9.84 5.33 -12.01
N ALA A 133 -9.94 4.23 -12.74
CA ALA A 133 -9.28 4.06 -14.03
C ALA A 133 -10.02 4.71 -15.20
N ASP A 134 -11.31 5.03 -15.03
CA ASP A 134 -12.18 5.49 -16.11
C ASP A 134 -12.39 7.01 -16.10
N PHE A 135 -12.28 7.66 -14.93
CA PHE A 135 -12.51 9.10 -14.79
C PHE A 135 -11.24 9.88 -14.47
N ASP A 136 -10.93 10.89 -15.29
CA ASP A 136 -9.82 11.81 -15.04
C ASP A 136 -10.04 12.64 -13.76
N TYR A 137 -8.96 13.12 -13.14
CA TYR A 137 -8.97 13.92 -11.93
C TYR A 137 -9.87 15.17 -12.03
N SER A 138 -10.02 15.74 -13.22
CA SER A 138 -10.94 16.86 -13.46
C SER A 138 -12.42 16.46 -13.38
N GLN A 139 -12.74 15.20 -13.64
CA GLN A 139 -14.09 14.65 -13.65
C GLN A 139 -14.47 14.00 -12.32
N LEU A 140 -13.51 13.38 -11.62
CA LEU A 140 -13.75 12.66 -10.38
C LEU A 140 -12.62 12.87 -9.36
N THR A 141 -12.98 13.15 -8.11
CA THR A 141 -12.02 13.11 -6.99
C THR A 141 -12.64 12.56 -5.74
N PHE A 142 -11.94 11.63 -5.10
CA PHE A 142 -12.43 11.02 -3.87
C PHE A 142 -12.45 12.03 -2.72
N THR A 143 -13.49 11.93 -1.89
CA THR A 143 -13.45 12.44 -0.52
C THR A 143 -13.21 11.27 0.42
N LEU A 144 -12.68 11.52 1.62
CA LEU A 144 -12.22 10.45 2.51
C LEU A 144 -13.05 10.40 3.77
N ASP A 145 -13.68 9.26 4.04
CA ASP A 145 -14.33 8.95 5.30
C ASP A 145 -13.27 8.55 6.35
N GLN A 146 -12.50 9.52 6.80
CA GLN A 146 -11.41 9.32 7.79
C GLN A 146 -11.95 8.82 9.13
N GLU A 147 -13.15 9.25 9.53
CA GLU A 147 -13.71 8.95 10.85
C GLU A 147 -14.14 7.49 10.99
N ASN A 148 -14.66 6.89 9.91
CA ASN A 148 -15.09 5.50 9.92
C ASN A 148 -14.03 4.54 9.36
N SER A 149 -13.01 5.05 8.66
CA SER A 149 -11.91 4.23 8.18
C SER A 149 -10.99 3.77 9.31
N LYS A 150 -10.96 2.46 9.57
CA LYS A 150 -10.33 1.90 10.78
C LYS A 150 -9.61 0.58 10.54
N ILE A 151 -8.77 0.20 11.49
CA ILE A 151 -8.24 -1.16 11.61
C ILE A 151 -9.05 -1.89 12.68
N SER A 152 -9.35 -3.16 12.44
CA SER A 152 -10.01 -4.02 13.41
C SER A 152 -9.23 -4.06 14.73
N LYS A 153 -9.93 -3.86 15.85
CA LYS A 153 -9.33 -3.87 17.19
C LYS A 153 -8.73 -5.23 17.56
N ASP A 154 -9.25 -6.30 16.96
CA ASP A 154 -8.79 -7.67 17.20
C ASP A 154 -7.62 -8.08 16.30
N LEU A 155 -7.25 -7.23 15.34
CA LEU A 155 -6.15 -7.50 14.42
C LEU A 155 -4.82 -7.44 15.19
N LYS A 156 -4.11 -8.57 15.20
CA LYS A 156 -2.76 -8.70 15.73
C LYS A 156 -1.83 -9.11 14.61
N LEU A 157 -0.62 -8.58 14.63
CA LEU A 157 0.43 -8.91 13.67
C LEU A 157 1.67 -9.36 14.45
N ASP A 158 1.99 -10.64 14.37
CA ASP A 158 3.05 -11.23 15.18
C ASP A 158 4.42 -10.59 14.88
N GLY A 159 5.09 -10.11 15.93
CA GLY A 159 6.39 -9.46 15.82
C GLY A 159 6.34 -8.01 15.33
N TRP A 160 5.15 -7.42 15.24
CA TRP A 160 4.96 -6.04 14.81
C TRP A 160 3.94 -5.30 15.68
N ILE A 161 4.15 -4.00 15.81
CA ILE A 161 3.24 -3.05 16.44
C ILE A 161 2.55 -2.29 15.30
N ILE A 162 1.23 -2.28 15.29
CA ILE A 162 0.44 -1.49 14.35
C ILE A 162 0.16 -0.15 15.01
N GLU A 163 0.63 0.93 14.39
CA GLU A 163 0.58 2.27 14.99
C GLU A 163 -0.69 3.01 14.60
N LYS A 164 -0.96 3.12 13.29
CA LYS A 164 -2.11 3.87 12.76
C LYS A 164 -2.47 3.48 11.34
N LEU A 165 -3.71 3.82 10.97
CA LEU A 165 -4.19 3.92 9.60
C LEU A 165 -4.38 5.38 9.24
N GLU A 166 -3.97 5.77 8.04
CA GLU A 166 -4.17 7.10 7.48
C GLU A 166 -4.62 6.95 6.02
N LEU A 167 -5.67 7.67 5.64
CA LEU A 167 -6.07 7.77 4.23
C LEU A 167 -5.53 9.08 3.65
N ILE A 168 -5.04 9.03 2.42
CA ILE A 168 -4.63 10.24 1.70
C ILE A 168 -5.15 10.14 0.27
N GLU A 169 -5.76 11.22 -0.21
CA GLU A 169 -6.17 11.39 -1.61
C GLU A 169 -5.17 12.33 -2.28
N ARG A 170 -4.74 11.99 -3.50
CA ARG A 170 -3.85 12.81 -4.31
C ARG A 170 -4.17 12.64 -5.79
N GLU A 171 -3.88 13.69 -6.55
CA GLU A 171 -3.75 13.59 -8.00
C GLU A 171 -2.53 12.74 -8.37
N ASN A 172 -2.75 11.66 -9.11
CA ASN A 172 -1.70 10.83 -9.67
C ASN A 172 -1.54 11.16 -11.16
N ILE A 173 -0.42 11.81 -11.50
CA ILE A 173 -0.13 12.27 -12.86
C ILE A 173 0.70 11.20 -13.57
N MET A 174 0.16 10.69 -14.67
CA MET A 174 0.82 9.74 -15.57
C MET A 174 1.45 10.47 -16.75
N GLU A 175 2.68 10.11 -17.12
CA GLU A 175 3.40 10.67 -18.28
C GLU A 175 2.94 10.06 -19.62
N THR A 176 1.65 9.78 -19.75
CA THR A 176 1.03 9.24 -20.94
C THR A 176 -0.47 9.52 -20.91
N THR A 177 -1.11 9.60 -22.06
CA THR A 177 -2.58 9.62 -22.18
C THR A 177 -3.15 8.23 -22.44
N PHE A 178 -2.30 7.19 -22.43
CA PHE A 178 -2.64 5.82 -22.84
C PHE A 178 -3.21 5.72 -24.27
N GLY A 179 -3.00 6.75 -25.09
CA GLY A 179 -3.57 6.83 -26.44
C GLY A 179 -5.06 7.18 -26.46
N ASP A 180 -5.63 7.65 -25.35
CA ASP A 180 -7.01 8.12 -25.29
C ASP A 180 -7.18 9.37 -26.18
N PRO A 181 -8.03 9.32 -27.22
CA PRO A 181 -8.27 10.47 -28.09
C PRO A 181 -9.01 11.61 -27.41
N ALA A 182 -9.65 11.39 -26.24
CA ALA A 182 -10.38 12.41 -25.50
C ALA A 182 -9.45 13.31 -24.66
N ILE A 183 -8.27 12.84 -24.29
CA ILE A 183 -7.31 13.57 -23.45
C ILE A 183 -6.41 14.43 -24.33
N GLN A 184 -6.48 15.75 -24.14
CA GLN A 184 -5.59 16.68 -24.81
C GLN A 184 -4.28 16.84 -24.03
N GLY A 185 -3.15 16.53 -24.67
CA GLY A 185 -1.82 16.69 -24.06
C GLY A 185 -0.99 15.41 -24.10
N SER A 186 0.00 15.32 -23.22
CA SER A 186 0.91 14.18 -23.11
C SER A 186 0.86 13.48 -21.74
N HIS A 187 -0.12 13.86 -20.89
CA HIS A 187 -0.26 13.34 -19.54
C HIS A 187 -1.75 13.09 -19.25
N SER A 188 -2.05 12.13 -18.38
CA SER A 188 -3.38 11.93 -17.79
C SER A 188 -3.28 12.00 -16.27
N SER A 189 -4.39 12.35 -15.63
CA SER A 189 -4.43 12.53 -14.18
C SER A 189 -5.59 11.75 -13.60
N TYR A 190 -5.37 11.04 -12.49
CA TYR A 190 -6.43 10.27 -11.82
C TYR A 190 -6.42 10.54 -10.32
N SER A 191 -7.56 10.33 -9.67
CA SER A 191 -7.67 10.47 -8.21
C SER A 191 -7.22 9.16 -7.55
N GLU A 192 -6.07 9.19 -6.86
CA GLU A 192 -5.53 8.05 -6.12
C GLU A 192 -5.79 8.22 -4.62
N VAL A 193 -6.46 7.24 -4.02
CA VAL A 193 -6.56 7.09 -2.57
C VAL A 193 -5.52 6.08 -2.09
N THR A 194 -4.63 6.49 -1.20
CA THR A 194 -3.69 5.59 -0.52
C THR A 194 -4.13 5.36 0.92
N ALA A 195 -4.43 4.11 1.26
CA ALA A 195 -4.54 3.66 2.64
C ALA A 195 -3.16 3.26 3.17
N ILE A 196 -2.68 3.97 4.20
CA ILE A 196 -1.35 3.81 4.78
C ILE A 196 -1.47 3.21 6.18
N ILE A 197 -0.97 1.99 6.35
CA ILE A 197 -0.86 1.32 7.65
C ILE A 197 0.58 1.44 8.12
N SER A 198 0.81 2.16 9.21
CA SER A 198 2.14 2.31 9.80
C SER A 198 2.40 1.17 10.79
N ILE A 199 3.50 0.44 10.59
CA ILE A 199 3.91 -0.68 11.44
C ILE A 199 5.37 -0.53 11.86
N THR A 200 5.66 -0.97 13.07
CA THR A 200 7.01 -0.95 13.65
C THR A 200 7.36 -2.33 14.16
N ARG A 201 8.55 -2.86 13.83
CA ARG A 201 8.93 -4.21 14.25
C ARG A 201 9.13 -4.23 15.76
N ASP A 202 8.59 -5.24 16.44
CA ASP A 202 8.99 -5.57 17.82
C ASP A 202 10.38 -6.23 17.79
N GLY A 203 11.38 -5.37 17.62
CA GLY A 203 12.75 -5.77 17.33
C GLY A 203 13.50 -6.35 18.50
N LEU A 204 13.07 -6.13 19.75
CA LEU A 204 13.85 -6.50 20.93
C LEU A 204 14.05 -8.01 21.03
N ARG A 205 12.99 -8.79 20.79
CA ARG A 205 13.10 -10.25 20.83
C ARG A 205 13.99 -10.78 19.71
N SER A 206 13.81 -10.26 18.50
CA SER A 206 14.64 -10.59 17.34
C SER A 206 16.11 -10.26 17.60
N PHE A 207 16.38 -9.07 18.14
CA PHE A 207 17.71 -8.62 18.53
C PHE A 207 18.37 -9.59 19.52
N ILE A 208 17.70 -9.92 20.63
CA ILE A 208 18.25 -10.86 21.61
C ILE A 208 18.53 -12.22 20.98
N ASN A 209 17.60 -12.75 20.18
CA ASN A 209 17.77 -14.05 19.52
C ASN A 209 18.96 -14.05 18.54
N ILE A 210 19.20 -12.94 17.84
CA ILE A 210 20.28 -12.80 16.86
C ILE A 210 21.64 -12.64 17.53
N PHE A 211 21.72 -11.83 18.60
CA PHE A 211 22.99 -11.46 19.23
C PHE A 211 23.40 -12.41 20.37
N ALA A 212 22.47 -13.05 21.07
CA ALA A 212 22.82 -13.94 22.19
C ALA A 212 23.79 -15.08 21.79
N PRO A 213 23.61 -15.78 20.64
CA PRO A 213 24.57 -16.80 20.21
C PRO A 213 25.94 -16.23 19.86
N ILE A 214 26.01 -15.00 19.33
CA ILE A 214 27.27 -14.31 19.01
C ILE A 214 28.03 -14.00 20.30
N TYR A 215 27.34 -13.46 21.31
CA TYR A 215 27.95 -13.21 22.61
C TYR A 215 28.40 -14.51 23.28
N LEU A 216 27.59 -15.58 23.21
CA LEU A 216 27.98 -16.88 23.75
C LEU A 216 29.25 -17.41 23.07
N ALA A 217 29.39 -17.24 21.75
CA ALA A 217 30.59 -17.66 21.02
C ALA A 217 31.82 -16.89 21.49
N PHE A 218 31.67 -15.56 21.63
CA PHE A 218 32.70 -14.70 22.18
C PHE A 218 33.13 -15.14 23.60
N PHE A 219 32.18 -15.42 24.50
CA PHE A 219 32.49 -15.88 25.86
C PHE A 219 33.20 -17.23 25.86
N LEU A 220 32.81 -18.18 25.00
CA LEU A 220 33.50 -19.47 24.88
C LEU A 220 34.95 -19.30 24.42
N SER A 221 35.20 -18.46 23.41
CA SER A 221 36.56 -18.14 22.97
C SER A 221 37.36 -17.44 24.08
N TRP A 222 36.72 -16.51 24.81
CA TRP A 222 37.36 -15.77 25.90
C TRP A 222 37.73 -16.67 27.08
N LEU A 223 36.88 -17.65 27.44
CA LEU A 223 37.19 -18.65 28.47
C LEU A 223 38.44 -19.48 28.12
N GLY A 224 38.66 -19.76 26.83
CA GLY A 224 39.84 -20.45 26.35
C GLY A 224 41.17 -19.77 26.72
N TYR A 225 41.16 -18.44 26.91
CA TYR A 225 42.33 -17.66 27.34
C TYR A 225 42.77 -17.99 28.78
N PHE A 226 41.82 -18.27 29.68
CA PHE A 226 42.12 -18.51 31.10
C PHE A 226 42.64 -19.93 31.38
N ILE A 227 42.51 -20.84 30.43
CA ILE A 227 43.04 -22.20 30.54
C ILE A 227 44.56 -22.12 30.34
N LYS A 228 45.37 -22.60 31.28
CA LYS A 228 46.83 -22.58 31.15
C LYS A 228 47.35 -23.81 30.41
N GLU A 229 47.06 -25.00 30.93
CA GLU A 229 47.64 -26.27 30.49
C GLU A 229 46.54 -27.28 30.07
N ALA A 230 45.91 -27.03 28.92
CA ALA A 230 45.03 -27.99 28.25
C ALA A 230 44.79 -27.56 26.78
N TYR A 231 45.77 -27.82 25.91
CA TYR A 231 45.71 -27.41 24.50
C TYR A 231 44.47 -27.95 23.78
N THR A 232 44.14 -29.23 23.98
CA THR A 232 42.96 -29.86 23.38
C THR A 232 41.68 -29.14 23.78
N MET A 233 41.52 -28.79 25.06
CA MET A 233 40.32 -28.08 25.55
C MET A 233 40.20 -26.67 24.95
N LYS A 234 41.31 -25.95 24.79
CA LYS A 234 41.33 -24.65 24.09
C LYS A 234 40.86 -24.80 22.66
N MET A 235 41.43 -25.75 21.92
CA MET A 235 41.07 -25.99 20.53
C MET A 235 39.59 -26.37 20.38
N THR A 236 39.05 -27.17 21.30
CA THR A 236 37.63 -27.50 21.34
C THR A 236 36.76 -26.26 21.56
N LEU A 237 37.08 -25.40 22.54
CA LEU A 237 36.31 -24.16 22.79
C LEU A 237 36.33 -23.20 21.59
N PHE A 238 37.50 -23.02 20.96
CA PHE A 238 37.62 -22.23 19.74
C PHE A 238 36.79 -22.83 18.59
N LEU A 239 36.89 -24.13 18.36
CA LEU A 239 36.15 -24.79 17.28
C LEU A 239 34.62 -24.71 17.53
N SER A 240 34.16 -24.93 18.77
CA SER A 240 32.76 -24.77 19.16
C SER A 240 32.24 -23.34 18.93
N SER A 241 33.05 -22.33 19.24
CA SER A 241 32.66 -20.93 19.01
C SER A 241 32.46 -20.62 17.53
N ILE A 242 33.33 -21.13 16.65
CA ILE A 242 33.22 -20.94 15.19
C ILE A 242 31.98 -21.66 14.65
N PHE A 243 31.74 -22.91 15.06
CA PHE A 243 30.56 -23.65 14.63
C PHE A 243 29.26 -22.94 15.03
N MET A 244 29.21 -22.36 16.24
CA MET A 244 28.05 -21.61 16.69
C MET A 244 27.84 -20.31 15.89
N LEU A 245 28.91 -19.61 15.52
CA LEU A 245 28.82 -18.41 14.66
C LEU A 245 28.30 -18.76 13.26
N ILE A 246 28.82 -19.82 12.64
CA ILE A 246 28.35 -20.28 11.32
C ILE A 246 26.88 -20.73 11.39
N GLY A 247 26.51 -21.47 12.44
CA GLY A 247 25.13 -21.89 12.67
C GLY A 247 24.18 -20.69 12.82
N ASN A 248 24.57 -19.70 13.63
CA ASN A 248 23.78 -18.48 13.80
C ASN A 248 23.66 -17.69 12.50
N LYS A 249 24.74 -17.57 11.72
CA LYS A 249 24.71 -16.90 10.41
C LYS A 249 23.73 -17.56 9.45
N ASN A 250 23.74 -18.89 9.37
CA ASN A 250 22.81 -19.62 8.48
C ASN A 250 21.34 -19.38 8.87
N ILE A 251 21.03 -19.35 10.17
CA ILE A 251 19.69 -19.04 10.67
C ILE A 251 19.29 -17.60 10.29
N ILE A 252 20.18 -16.64 10.50
CA ILE A 252 19.94 -15.23 10.13
C ILE A 252 19.72 -15.11 8.63
N ASP A 253 20.63 -15.59 7.78
CA ASP A 253 20.54 -15.49 6.32
C ASP A 253 19.26 -16.18 5.78
N SER A 254 18.77 -17.21 6.46
CA SER A 254 17.51 -17.87 6.10
C SER A 254 16.26 -17.05 6.45
N THR A 255 16.33 -16.17 7.44
CA THR A 255 15.19 -15.38 7.94
C THR A 255 15.22 -13.93 7.46
N THR A 256 16.40 -13.38 7.24
CA THR A 256 16.59 -12.06 6.63
C THR A 256 16.40 -12.15 5.12
N PRO A 257 15.78 -11.14 4.51
CA PRO A 257 15.76 -10.99 3.06
C PRO A 257 17.15 -10.82 2.50
N ILE A 258 17.29 -11.24 1.24
CA ILE A 258 18.44 -10.87 0.43
C ILE A 258 18.22 -9.41 0.02
N SER A 259 18.53 -8.46 0.90
CA SER A 259 18.65 -7.06 0.51
C SER A 259 20.06 -6.82 0.00
N SER A 260 20.20 -6.01 -1.06
CA SER A 260 21.49 -5.47 -1.48
C SER A 260 22.10 -4.53 -0.44
N ASP A 261 21.25 -4.02 0.48
CA ASP A 261 21.63 -3.02 1.45
C ASP A 261 22.22 -3.64 2.71
N ILE A 262 23.27 -3.00 3.20
CA ILE A 262 23.93 -3.34 4.47
C ILE A 262 22.98 -2.99 5.62
N THR A 263 22.49 -4.01 6.33
CA THR A 263 21.60 -3.83 7.47
C THR A 263 22.37 -3.33 8.70
N LEU A 264 21.65 -2.79 9.68
CA LEU A 264 22.24 -2.46 10.99
C LEU A 264 22.89 -3.69 11.63
N LEU A 265 22.29 -4.87 11.45
CA LEU A 265 22.86 -6.13 11.89
C LEU A 265 24.24 -6.40 11.26
N ASP A 266 24.37 -6.23 9.95
CA ASP A 266 25.66 -6.42 9.25
C ASP A 266 26.72 -5.45 9.76
N LYS A 267 26.33 -4.19 10.03
CA LYS A 267 27.23 -3.19 10.60
C LYS A 267 27.76 -3.61 11.96
N VAL A 268 26.91 -4.18 12.83
CA VAL A 268 27.35 -4.65 14.14
C VAL A 268 28.20 -5.93 14.03
N GLN A 269 27.80 -6.89 13.20
CA GLN A 269 28.49 -8.17 13.06
C GLN A 269 29.88 -8.04 12.44
N PHE A 270 30.01 -7.26 11.36
CA PHE A 270 31.25 -7.12 10.62
C PHE A 270 32.02 -5.84 10.96
N ARG A 271 31.48 -5.03 11.89
CA ARG A 271 32.04 -3.70 12.23
C ARG A 271 32.29 -2.85 10.98
N ILE A 272 31.38 -2.91 10.01
CA ILE A 272 31.50 -2.17 8.74
C ILE A 272 31.18 -0.71 9.00
N ASN A 273 32.17 0.16 8.79
CA ASN A 273 31.98 1.61 8.80
C ASN A 273 31.62 2.08 7.40
N THR A 274 30.35 2.45 7.16
CA THR A 274 29.87 2.88 5.84
C THR A 274 30.19 4.34 5.50
N ASN A 275 30.96 5.06 6.32
CA ASN A 275 31.32 6.47 6.05
C ASN A 275 32.22 6.67 4.81
N ASN A 276 32.69 5.61 4.15
CA ASN A 276 33.56 5.70 2.98
C ASN A 276 32.89 5.36 1.64
N ALA A 277 31.58 5.11 1.60
CA ALA A 277 30.85 4.74 0.37
C ALA A 277 30.14 5.93 -0.33
N LYS A 278 30.65 7.15 -0.16
CA LYS A 278 30.33 8.30 -1.03
C LYS A 278 31.63 8.78 -1.69
N LYS A 279 32.00 8.15 -2.79
CA LYS A 279 32.88 8.70 -3.81
C LYS A 279 32.47 8.17 -5.17
#